data_AF-A0AA51H8H6-F1
#
_entry.id   AF-A0AA51H8H6-F1
#
_cell.length_a   1.000
_cell.length_b   1.000
_cell.length_c   1.000
_cell.angle_alpha   90.00
_cell.angle_beta   90.00
_cell.angle_gamma   90.00
#
_symmetry.space_group_name_H-M   'P 1'
#
loop_
_entity.id
_entity.type
_entity.pdbx_description
1 polymer ?
#
loop_
_entity_poly.entity_id
_entity_poly.type
_entity_poly.pdbx_seq_one_letter_code
_entity_poly.pdbx_strand_id
1 'polypeptide(L)'
;MNFNYLFSDANKANVSYFLLIQDIVGILIVLLGLKLSILYFLCIIRQGKKSKNIICLMGSVMLILSGINLVFFYEGLRTWTISIVLVIIGFLLGKLAYKKLY
;
A
#
# COMPACT_ATOMS: atom_id res chain seq x y z
N MET A 1 -41.61 -17.13 5.62
CA MET A 1 -40.42 -16.30 5.91
C MET A 1 -39.63 -16.17 4.61
N ASN A 2 -39.49 -14.96 4.07
CA ASN A 2 -38.89 -14.76 2.74
C ASN A 2 -37.36 -14.91 2.81
N PHE A 3 -36.82 -16.02 2.30
CA PHE A 3 -35.38 -16.29 2.26
C PHE A 3 -34.59 -15.23 1.46
N ASN A 4 -35.22 -14.55 0.51
CA ASN A 4 -34.59 -13.51 -0.30
C ASN A 4 -34.17 -12.27 0.50
N TYR A 5 -34.89 -11.91 1.57
CA TYR A 5 -34.51 -10.78 2.44
C TYR A 5 -33.29 -11.14 3.31
N LEU A 6 -33.27 -12.35 3.88
CA LEU A 6 -32.12 -12.85 4.64
C LEU A 6 -30.84 -12.94 3.79
N PHE A 7 -30.96 -13.39 2.54
CA PHE A 7 -29.82 -13.48 1.63
C PHE A 7 -29.32 -12.09 1.19
N SER A 8 -30.23 -11.13 0.98
CA SER A 8 -29.88 -9.74 0.66
C SER A 8 -29.13 -9.06 1.82
N ASP A 9 -29.57 -9.25 3.06
CA ASP A 9 -28.95 -8.62 4.23
C ASP A 9 -27.59 -9.24 4.56
N ALA A 10 -27.45 -10.57 4.41
CA ALA A 10 -26.15 -11.24 4.55
C ALA A 10 -25.13 -10.73 3.51
N ASN A 11 -25.57 -10.51 2.26
CA ASN A 11 -24.67 -10.03 1.21
C ASN A 11 -24.23 -8.58 1.43
N LYS A 12 -25.13 -7.71 1.92
CA LYS A 12 -24.78 -6.34 2.31
C LYS A 12 -23.76 -6.30 3.44
N ALA A 13 -23.94 -7.16 4.46
CA ALA A 13 -22.98 -7.25 5.57
C ALA A 13 -21.59 -7.66 5.08
N ASN A 14 -21.49 -8.64 4.18
CA ASN A 14 -20.21 -9.08 3.61
C ASN A 14 -19.48 -7.97 2.85
N VAL A 15 -20.21 -7.14 2.09
CA VAL A 15 -19.64 -5.98 1.40
C VAL A 15 -19.14 -4.94 2.39
N SER A 16 -19.87 -4.68 3.48
CA SER A 16 -19.43 -3.76 4.54
C SER A 16 -18.16 -4.23 5.25
N TYR A 17 -18.04 -5.52 5.57
CA TYR A 17 -16.82 -6.06 6.17
C TYR A 17 -15.62 -6.01 5.22
N PHE A 18 -15.83 -6.31 3.94
CA PHE A 18 -14.77 -6.23 2.93
C PHE A 18 -14.20 -4.81 2.81
N LEU A 19 -15.07 -3.79 2.80
CA LEU A 19 -14.66 -2.38 2.76
C LEU A 19 -13.91 -1.96 4.03
N LEU A 20 -14.37 -2.41 5.20
CA LEU A 20 -13.68 -2.16 6.47
C LEU A 20 -12.26 -2.74 6.48
N ILE A 21 -12.10 -3.98 6.00
CA ILE A 21 -10.79 -4.63 5.89
C ILE A 21 -9.91 -3.88 4.90
N GLN A 22 -10.48 -3.47 3.75
CA GLN A 22 -9.77 -2.69 2.75
C GLN A 22 -9.23 -1.38 3.33
N ASP A 23 -10.05 -0.62 4.07
CA ASP A 23 -9.62 0.63 4.70
C ASP A 23 -8.51 0.40 5.73
N ILE A 24 -8.65 -0.62 6.58
CA ILE A 24 -7.63 -0.98 7.59
C ILE A 24 -6.31 -1.31 6.90
N VAL A 25 -6.33 -2.17 5.88
CA VAL A 25 -5.13 -2.57 5.14
C VAL A 25 -4.52 -1.37 4.42
N GLY A 26 -5.33 -0.53 3.78
CA GLY A 26 -4.89 0.68 3.11
C GLY A 26 -4.17 1.64 4.06
N ILE A 27 -4.77 1.92 5.22
CA ILE A 27 -4.18 2.78 6.26
C ILE A 27 -2.85 2.20 6.77
N LEU A 28 -2.78 0.90 7.02
CA LEU A 28 -1.54 0.24 7.47
C LEU A 28 -0.42 0.38 6.43
N ILE A 29 -0.73 0.20 5.15
CA ILE A 29 0.23 0.37 4.05
C ILE A 29 0.73 1.82 3.97
N VAL A 30 -0.16 2.81 4.08
CA VAL A 30 0.22 4.24 4.10
C VAL A 30 1.15 4.55 5.27
N LEU A 31 0.82 4.09 6.48
CA LEU A 31 1.64 4.30 7.67
C LEU A 31 3.03 3.67 7.54
N LEU A 32 3.11 2.47 6.96
CA LEU A 32 4.36 1.77 6.71
C LEU A 32 5.22 2.52 5.67
N GLY A 33 4.61 2.97 4.57
CA GLY A 33 5.27 3.80 3.55
C GLY A 33 5.78 5.14 4.10
N LEU A 34 5.00 5.80 4.96
CA LEU A 34 5.40 7.04 5.64
C LEU A 34 6.61 6.83 6.56
N LYS A 35 6.59 5.80 7.41
CA LYS A 35 7.73 5.47 8.29
C LYS A 35 9.01 5.22 7.50
N LEU A 36 8.92 4.45 6.41
CA LEU A 36 10.06 4.21 5.51
C LEU A 36 10.53 5.50 4.82
N SER A 37 9.60 6.34 4.35
CA SER A 37 9.93 7.62 3.73
C SER A 37 10.72 8.53 4.69
N ILE A 38 10.26 8.67 5.94
CA ILE A 38 10.97 9.42 6.99
C ILE A 38 12.38 8.86 7.22
N LEU A 39 12.51 7.54 7.31
CA LEU A 39 13.80 6.88 7.50
C LEU A 39 14.77 7.17 6.35
N TYR A 40 14.33 7.04 5.10
CA TYR A 40 15.17 7.30 3.94
C TYR A 40 15.49 8.79 3.77
N PHE A 41 14.55 9.68 4.13
CA PHE A 41 14.79 11.12 4.15
C PHE A 41 15.89 11.48 5.16
N LEU A 42 15.80 10.96 6.39
CA LEU A 42 16.85 11.07 7.40
C LEU A 42 18.19 10.49 6.90
N CYS A 43 18.16 9.38 6.17
CA CYS A 43 19.36 8.77 5.61
C CYS A 43 20.01 9.65 4.53
N ILE A 44 19.22 10.33 3.70
CA ILE A 44 19.71 11.31 2.71
C ILE A 44 20.34 12.51 3.41
N ILE A 45 19.72 13.02 4.48
CA ILE A 45 20.27 14.14 5.25
C ILE A 45 21.62 13.76 5.88
N ARG A 46 21.71 12.56 6.48
CA ARG A 46 22.93 12.12 7.20
C ARG A 46 24.07 11.63 6.30
N GLN A 47 23.75 10.91 5.23
CA GLN A 47 24.78 10.25 4.38
C GLN A 47 24.96 10.93 3.02
N GLY A 48 24.28 12.06 2.78
CA GLY A 48 24.24 12.75 1.51
C GLY A 48 23.30 12.08 0.48
N LYS A 49 23.21 12.71 -0.71
CA LYS A 49 22.36 12.26 -1.83
C LYS A 49 22.94 11.02 -2.52
N LYS A 50 22.91 9.87 -1.86
CA LYS A 50 23.24 8.59 -2.50
C LYS A 50 22.06 8.13 -3.35
N SER A 51 22.32 7.74 -4.60
CA SER A 51 21.31 7.25 -5.54
C SER A 51 20.46 6.11 -4.97
N LYS A 52 21.06 5.22 -4.17
CA LYS A 52 20.34 4.14 -3.46
C LYS A 52 19.24 4.65 -2.53
N ASN A 53 19.49 5.73 -1.79
CA ASN A 53 18.53 6.27 -0.83
C ASN A 53 17.36 6.95 -1.56
N ILE A 54 17.65 7.57 -2.71
CA ILE A 54 16.63 8.18 -3.59
C ILE A 54 15.72 7.10 -4.18
N ILE A 55 16.29 5.97 -4.64
CA ILE A 55 15.52 4.83 -5.17
C ILE A 55 14.63 4.22 -4.08
N CYS A 56 15.16 4.04 -2.87
CA CYS A 56 14.35 3.56 -1.74
C CYS A 56 13.25 4.54 -1.34
N LEU A 57 13.50 5.85 -1.41
CA LEU A 57 12.49 6.88 -1.16
C LEU A 57 11.36 6.79 -2.20
N MET A 58 11.69 6.62 -3.48
CA MET A 58 10.70 6.39 -4.55
C MET A 58 9.85 5.14 -4.29
N GLY A 59 10.47 4.02 -3.88
CA GLY A 59 9.72 2.82 -3.49
C GLY A 59 8.78 3.03 -2.30
N SER A 60 9.19 3.88 -1.35
CA SER A 60 8.35 4.25 -0.18
C SER A 60 7.15 5.10 -0.60
N VAL A 61 7.33 6.02 -1.56
CA VAL A 61 6.22 6.79 -2.13
C VAL A 61 5.24 5.90 -2.88
N MET A 62 5.72 4.90 -3.62
CA MET A 62 4.85 3.91 -4.27
C MET A 62 4.02 3.10 -3.28
N LEU A 63 4.58 2.75 -2.12
CA LEU A 63 3.81 2.13 -1.03
C LEU A 63 2.71 3.07 -0.50
N ILE A 64 3.02 4.35 -0.28
CA ILE A 64 2.02 5.33 0.14
C ILE A 64 0.89 5.44 -0.90
N LEU A 65 1.23 5.56 -2.18
CA LEU A 65 0.24 5.63 -3.26
C LEU A 65 -0.63 4.37 -3.34
N SER A 66 -0.05 3.19 -3.14
CA SER A 66 -0.80 1.94 -3.05
C SER A 66 -1.82 1.94 -1.92
N GLY A 67 -1.43 2.41 -0.74
CA GLY A 67 -2.33 2.48 0.41
C GLY A 67 -3.45 3.51 0.22
N ILE A 68 -3.12 4.69 -0.30
CA ILE A 68 -4.11 5.71 -0.68
C ILE A 68 -5.08 5.16 -1.73
N ASN A 69 -4.57 4.45 -2.75
CA ASN A 69 -5.40 3.83 -3.77
C ASN A 69 -6.40 2.82 -3.18
N LEU A 70 -5.98 2.07 -2.16
CA LEU A 70 -6.84 1.11 -1.47
C LEU A 70 -7.93 1.82 -0.63
N VAL A 71 -7.63 2.94 0.02
CA VAL A 71 -8.58 3.66 0.88
C VAL A 71 -9.60 4.46 0.07
N PHE A 72 -9.17 5.12 -1.00
CA PHE A 72 -10.03 6.07 -1.72
C PHE A 72 -10.82 5.45 -2.88
N PHE A 73 -10.37 4.32 -3.43
CA PHE A 73 -11.04 3.70 -4.57
C PHE A 73 -11.76 2.40 -4.18
N TYR A 74 -13.08 2.46 -4.28
CA TYR A 74 -13.99 1.36 -3.99
C TYR A 74 -14.18 0.38 -5.16
N GLU A 75 -13.36 0.41 -6.22
CA GLU A 75 -13.50 -0.46 -7.41
C GLU A 75 -13.17 -1.95 -7.17
N GLY A 76 -13.27 -2.43 -5.92
CA GLY A 76 -13.10 -3.85 -5.57
C GLY A 76 -11.78 -4.45 -6.04
N LEU A 77 -11.84 -5.60 -6.72
CA LEU A 77 -10.63 -6.36 -7.14
C LEU A 77 -9.63 -5.56 -7.98
N ARG A 78 -10.08 -4.56 -8.73
CA ARG A 78 -9.21 -3.76 -9.60
C ARG A 78 -8.24 -2.89 -8.80
N THR A 79 -8.71 -2.27 -7.72
CA THR A 79 -7.88 -1.42 -6.86
C THR A 79 -6.90 -2.25 -6.05
N TRP A 80 -7.33 -3.42 -5.59
CA TRP A 80 -6.44 -4.41 -4.97
C TRP A 80 -5.32 -4.85 -5.90
N THR A 81 -5.62 -5.14 -7.17
CA THR A 81 -4.60 -5.58 -8.14
C THR A 81 -3.55 -4.48 -8.38
N ILE A 82 -4.00 -3.23 -8.57
CA ILE A 82 -3.10 -2.08 -8.76
C ILE A 82 -2.21 -1.88 -7.53
N SER A 83 -2.79 -1.94 -6.33
CA SER A 83 -2.06 -1.80 -5.07
C SER A 83 -1.04 -2.92 -4.85
N ILE A 84 -1.37 -4.17 -5.16
CA ILE A 84 -0.42 -5.30 -5.11
C ILE A 84 0.76 -5.06 -6.06
N VAL A 85 0.50 -4.61 -7.29
CA VAL A 85 1.56 -4.30 -8.26
C VAL A 85 2.45 -3.17 -7.74
N LEU A 86 1.90 -2.10 -7.19
CA LEU A 86 2.66 -0.99 -6.59
C LEU A 86 3.55 -1.46 -5.42
N VAL A 87 3.03 -2.34 -4.55
CA VAL A 87 3.79 -2.92 -3.44
C VAL A 87 4.97 -3.75 -3.98
N ILE A 88 4.74 -4.58 -5.00
CA ILE A 88 5.78 -5.40 -5.61
C ILE A 88 6.86 -4.52 -6.25
N ILE A 89 6.49 -3.49 -6.99
CA ILE A 89 7.44 -2.56 -7.60
C ILE A 89 8.26 -1.85 -6.51
N GLY A 90 7.61 -1.34 -5.46
CA GLY A 90 8.29 -0.72 -4.32
C GLY A 90 9.29 -1.65 -3.65
N PHE A 91 8.93 -2.93 -3.47
CA PHE A 91 9.82 -3.95 -2.92
C PHE A 91 11.01 -4.25 -3.85
N LEU A 92 10.77 -4.38 -5.15
CA LEU A 92 11.83 -4.61 -6.14
C LEU A 92 12.83 -3.44 -6.18
N LEU A 93 12.35 -2.20 -6.12
CA LEU A 93 13.21 -1.02 -6.05
C LEU A 93 14.09 -1.02 -4.79
N GLY A 94 13.51 -1.37 -3.64
CA GLY A 94 14.27 -1.53 -2.39
C GLY A 94 15.35 -2.61 -2.50
N LYS A 95 15.01 -3.76 -3.09
CA LYS A 95 15.96 -4.87 -3.31
C LYS A 95 17.08 -4.47 -4.27
N LEU A 96 16.79 -3.74 -5.35
CA LEU A 96 17.79 -3.24 -6.29
C LEU A 96 18.74 -2.23 -5.64
N ALA A 97 18.21 -1.34 -4.81
CA ALA A 97 19.01 -0.38 -4.06
C ALA A 97 19.96 -1.05 -3.06
N TYR A 98 19.55 -2.17 -2.45
CA TYR A 98 20.38 -2.97 -1.57
C TYR A 98 21.41 -3.84 -2.31
N LYS A 99 21.08 -4.37 -3.50
CA LYS A 99 22.01 -5.17 -4.31
C LYS A 99 23.18 -4.33 -4.82
N LYS A 100 22.99 -3.04 -5.08
CA LYS A 100 24.06 -2.11 -5.54
C LYS A 100 25.13 -1.80 -4.48
N LEU A 101 25.11 -2.52 -3.36
CA LEU A 101 25.90 -2.30 -2.13
C LEU A 101 26.94 -3.44 -1.90
N TYR A 102 26.84 -4.54 -2.64
CA TYR A 102 27.84 -5.61 -2.79
C TYR A 102 28.37 -5.61 -4.23
#